data_AF-A0ABD6I4L5-F1
#
_entry.id   AF-A0ABD6I4L5-F1
#
_cell.length_a   1.000
_cell.length_b   1.000
_cell.length_c   1.000
_cell.angle_alpha   90.00
_cell.angle_beta   90.00
_cell.angle_gamma   90.00
#
_symmetry.space_group_name_H-M   'P 1'
#
loop_
_entity.id
_entity.type
_entity.pdbx_description
1 polymer ?
#
loop_
_entity_poly.entity_id
_entity_poly.type
_entity_poly.pdbx_seq_one_letter_code
_entity_poly.pdbx_strand_id
1 'polypeptide(L)'
;MVKKISLVGLSVLVLVSQSAFAADSQQWFPMATGQNVRMSAKGDSFRNIDGSSSLLVQYEDTEHKTVEYYKVSVKNSDCDNGYGKLNYFDLDGKFITKVDYVSSGRSVGAEVGDFICGVRKGLSQK
;
A
#
# COMPACT_ATOMS: atom_id res chain seq x y z
N MET A 1 -27.74 11.96 72.57
CA MET A 1 -27.81 11.47 71.18
C MET A 1 -26.49 11.76 70.49
N VAL A 2 -25.74 10.72 70.12
CA VAL A 2 -24.40 10.83 69.51
C VAL A 2 -24.56 10.78 67.99
N LYS A 3 -24.16 11.87 67.31
CA LYS A 3 -24.29 12.02 65.85
C LYS A 3 -23.05 11.39 65.19
N LYS A 4 -23.24 10.23 64.56
CA LYS A 4 -22.18 9.46 63.90
C LYS A 4 -21.75 10.16 62.60
N ILE A 5 -20.45 10.40 62.49
CA ILE A 5 -19.76 10.92 61.30
C ILE A 5 -19.52 9.73 60.35
N SER A 6 -19.94 9.84 59.09
CA SER A 6 -19.50 8.93 58.03
C SER A 6 -18.75 9.72 56.97
N LEU A 7 -17.43 9.56 56.97
CA LEU A 7 -16.53 9.93 55.87
C LEU A 7 -16.76 8.94 54.73
N VAL A 8 -17.21 9.42 53.56
CA VAL A 8 -17.18 8.63 52.32
C VAL A 8 -16.13 9.26 51.42
N GLY A 9 -14.96 8.62 51.37
CA GLY A 9 -13.87 9.00 50.47
C GLY A 9 -14.26 8.70 49.03
N LEU A 10 -14.33 9.74 48.20
CA LEU A 10 -14.56 9.62 46.76
C LEU A 10 -13.19 9.40 46.09
N SER A 11 -12.85 8.14 45.84
CA SER A 11 -11.66 7.76 45.09
C SER A 11 -11.72 8.35 43.67
N VAL A 12 -10.79 9.25 43.35
CA VAL A 12 -10.61 9.82 42.00
C VAL A 12 -10.06 8.72 41.10
N LEU A 13 -10.94 8.08 40.34
CA LEU A 13 -10.56 7.25 39.19
C LEU A 13 -10.06 8.16 38.08
N VAL A 14 -8.75 8.44 38.07
CA VAL A 14 -8.07 8.99 36.89
C VAL A 14 -8.08 7.91 35.84
N LEU A 15 -9.09 7.92 34.97
CA LEU A 15 -9.08 7.19 33.72
C LEU A 15 -7.98 7.81 32.86
N VAL A 16 -6.75 7.33 33.02
CA VAL A 16 -5.70 7.53 32.04
C VAL A 16 -6.23 6.88 30.77
N SER A 17 -6.75 7.70 29.86
CA SER A 17 -7.11 7.28 28.52
C SER A 17 -5.82 6.84 27.84
N GLN A 18 -5.46 5.57 28.02
CA GLN A 18 -4.47 4.93 27.19
C GLN A 18 -5.09 4.90 25.80
N SER A 19 -4.78 5.91 25.00
CA SER A 19 -4.91 5.82 23.55
C SER A 19 -4.04 4.63 23.17
N ALA A 20 -4.68 3.48 22.99
CA ALA A 20 -4.07 2.37 22.29
C ALA A 20 -3.80 2.89 20.88
N PHE A 21 -2.59 3.40 20.65
CA PHE A 21 -2.07 3.51 19.31
C PHE A 21 -1.99 2.06 18.83
N ALA A 22 -2.99 1.64 18.05
CA ALA A 22 -2.87 0.43 17.27
C ALA A 22 -1.56 0.57 16.48
N ALA A 23 -0.64 -0.36 16.68
CA ALA A 23 0.55 -0.47 15.85
C ALA A 23 0.09 -0.48 14.38
N ASP A 24 0.65 0.43 13.57
CA ASP A 24 0.24 0.77 12.21
C ASP A 24 -0.40 -0.41 11.46
N SER A 25 -1.70 -0.28 11.18
CA SER A 25 -2.41 -1.18 10.27
C SER A 25 -1.65 -1.23 8.95
N GLN A 26 -1.20 -2.42 8.54
CA GLN A 26 -0.53 -2.71 7.25
C GLN A 26 -0.87 -1.67 6.17
N GLN A 27 0.03 -0.71 5.96
CA GLN A 27 -0.31 0.50 5.21
C GLN A 27 -0.33 0.20 3.71
N TRP A 28 -1.54 0.23 3.14
CA TRP A 28 -1.77 0.20 1.71
C TRP A 28 -1.75 1.63 1.18
N PHE A 29 -0.88 1.88 0.20
CA PHE A 29 -0.71 3.20 -0.40
C PHE A 29 -1.45 3.26 -1.74
N PRO A 30 -2.33 4.26 -1.95
CA PRO A 30 -2.97 4.45 -3.24
C PRO A 30 -1.93 4.60 -4.35
N MET A 31 -2.13 3.87 -5.45
CA MET A 31 -1.18 3.80 -6.56
C MET A 31 -1.81 4.26 -7.87
N ALA A 32 -2.98 3.73 -8.22
CA ALA A 32 -3.66 4.07 -9.47
C ALA A 32 -5.18 4.00 -9.32
N THR A 33 -5.91 4.79 -10.10
CA THR A 33 -7.38 4.74 -10.14
C THR A 33 -7.88 4.83 -11.58
N GLY A 34 -8.71 3.87 -11.97
CA GLY A 34 -9.46 3.90 -13.23
C GLY A 34 -10.96 4.02 -12.98
N GLN A 35 -11.76 3.86 -14.03
CA GLN A 35 -13.22 4.01 -13.95
C GLN A 35 -13.86 3.03 -12.94
N ASN A 36 -13.48 1.75 -13.02
CA ASN A 36 -14.01 0.67 -12.17
C ASN A 36 -12.91 -0.07 -11.38
N VAL A 37 -11.73 0.54 -11.26
CA VAL A 37 -10.58 -0.09 -10.63
C VAL A 37 -9.87 0.87 -9.69
N ARG A 38 -9.50 0.37 -8.51
CA ARG A 38 -8.54 1.02 -7.61
C ARG A 38 -7.37 0.09 -7.36
N MET A 39 -6.16 0.62 -7.40
CA MET A 39 -4.96 -0.14 -7.10
C MET A 39 -4.18 0.52 -5.98
N SER A 40 -3.73 -0.31 -5.03
CA SER A 40 -2.93 0.13 -3.88
C SER A 40 -1.73 -0.78 -3.70
N ALA A 41 -0.59 -0.23 -3.29
CA ALA A 41 0.64 -0.96 -3.03
C ALA A 41 0.81 -1.25 -1.53
N LYS A 42 1.28 -2.45 -1.16
CA LYS A 42 1.61 -2.78 0.22
C LYS A 42 2.96 -2.16 0.59
N GLY A 43 3.00 -1.32 1.62
CA GLY A 43 4.16 -0.48 1.94
C GLY A 43 5.49 -1.19 2.16
N ASP A 44 5.47 -2.38 2.78
CA ASP A 44 6.66 -3.17 3.14
C ASP A 44 7.09 -4.18 2.05
N SER A 45 6.38 -4.19 0.92
CA SER A 45 6.50 -5.23 -0.10
C SER A 45 7.47 -4.90 -1.24
N PHE A 46 8.00 -3.67 -1.29
CA PHE A 46 8.91 -3.28 -2.36
C PHE A 46 10.17 -4.15 -2.36
N ARG A 47 10.56 -4.65 -3.53
CA ARG A 47 11.79 -5.40 -3.77
C ARG A 47 12.45 -4.91 -5.04
N ASN A 48 13.77 -4.71 -5.00
CA ASN A 48 14.60 -4.51 -6.18
C ASN A 48 15.62 -5.65 -6.25
N ILE A 49 15.44 -6.57 -7.18
CA ILE A 49 16.23 -7.79 -7.32
C ILE A 49 16.58 -7.95 -8.80
N ASP A 50 17.85 -8.22 -9.10
CA ASP A 50 18.35 -8.53 -10.44
C ASP A 50 17.89 -7.55 -11.54
N GLY A 51 17.91 -6.25 -11.23
CA GLY A 51 17.53 -5.21 -12.18
C GLY A 51 16.02 -5.06 -12.39
N SER A 52 15.19 -5.65 -11.52
CA SER A 52 13.73 -5.56 -11.56
C SER A 52 13.18 -5.00 -10.25
N SER A 53 12.32 -3.98 -10.35
CA SER A 53 11.55 -3.44 -9.23
C SER A 53 10.18 -4.07 -9.16
N SER A 54 9.74 -4.44 -7.97
CA SER A 54 8.44 -5.09 -7.77
C SER A 54 7.82 -4.74 -6.43
N LEU A 55 6.51 -4.90 -6.33
CA LEU A 55 5.74 -4.74 -5.10
C LEU A 55 4.44 -5.56 -5.16
N LEU A 56 3.86 -5.79 -3.99
CA LEU A 56 2.54 -6.40 -3.86
C LEU A 56 1.47 -5.33 -4.04
N VAL A 57 0.51 -5.62 -4.90
CA VAL A 57 -0.58 -4.72 -5.28
C VAL A 57 -1.90 -5.36 -4.93
N GLN A 58 -2.77 -4.59 -4.29
CA GLN A 58 -4.20 -4.85 -4.19
C GLN A 58 -4.88 -4.25 -5.42
N TYR A 59 -5.66 -5.05 -6.12
CA TYR A 59 -6.56 -4.64 -7.19
C TYR A 59 -8.00 -4.76 -6.67
N GLU A 60 -8.72 -3.66 -6.62
CA GLU A 60 -10.14 -3.61 -6.26
C GLU A 60 -10.96 -3.38 -7.52
N ASP A 61 -11.80 -4.34 -7.90
CA ASP A 61 -12.84 -4.16 -8.89
C ASP A 61 -14.05 -3.53 -8.20
N THR A 62 -14.29 -2.25 -8.46
CA THR A 62 -15.36 -1.51 -7.80
C THR A 62 -16.75 -1.82 -8.38
N GLU A 63 -16.81 -2.40 -9.58
CA GLU A 63 -18.05 -2.83 -10.22
C GLU A 63 -18.52 -4.16 -9.65
N HIS A 64 -17.64 -5.15 -9.59
CA HIS A 64 -17.92 -6.51 -9.09
C HIS A 64 -17.69 -6.67 -7.58
N LYS A 65 -17.14 -5.66 -6.91
CA LYS A 65 -16.82 -5.66 -5.47
C LYS A 65 -15.88 -6.78 -5.06
N THR A 66 -14.89 -7.07 -5.91
CA THR A 66 -13.87 -8.09 -5.65
C THR A 66 -12.53 -7.43 -5.34
N VAL A 67 -11.71 -8.15 -4.58
CA VAL A 67 -10.34 -7.74 -4.27
C VAL A 67 -9.41 -8.89 -4.61
N GLU A 68 -8.40 -8.58 -5.41
CA GLU A 68 -7.36 -9.50 -5.86
C GLU A 68 -5.98 -8.95 -5.52
N TYR A 69 -4.99 -9.83 -5.43
CA TYR A 69 -3.62 -9.45 -5.08
C TYR A 69 -2.64 -9.98 -6.10
N TYR A 70 -1.71 -9.11 -6.48
CA TYR A 70 -0.74 -9.36 -7.54
C TYR A 70 0.65 -8.93 -7.12
N LYS A 71 1.66 -9.66 -7.56
CA LYS A 71 3.00 -9.08 -7.66
C LYS A 71 3.08 -8.36 -8.99
N VAL A 72 3.39 -7.06 -8.97
CA VAL A 72 3.64 -6.28 -10.18
C VAL A 72 5.12 -5.94 -10.23
N SER A 73 5.75 -6.14 -11.39
CA SER A 73 7.16 -5.81 -11.59
C SER A 73 7.41 -5.03 -12.87
N VAL A 74 8.44 -4.18 -12.83
CA VAL A 74 8.94 -3.39 -13.95
C VAL A 74 10.46 -3.48 -13.98
N LYS A 75 11.05 -3.56 -15.17
CA LYS A 75 12.51 -3.54 -15.28
C LYS A 75 13.02 -2.16 -14.86
N ASN A 76 14.14 -2.13 -14.15
CA ASN A 76 14.81 -0.88 -13.79
C ASN A 76 15.12 -0.04 -15.03
N SER A 77 15.56 -0.68 -16.13
CA SER A 77 15.77 -0.01 -17.42
C SER A 77 14.52 0.65 -17.99
N ASP A 78 13.35 0.04 -17.81
CA ASP A 78 12.09 0.57 -18.32
C ASP A 78 11.65 1.79 -17.51
N CYS A 79 11.93 1.78 -16.20
CA CYS A 79 11.81 2.98 -15.37
C CYS A 79 12.75 4.10 -15.81
N ASP A 80 14.01 3.76 -16.13
CA ASP A 80 15.02 4.74 -16.57
C ASP A 80 14.68 5.34 -17.95
N ASN A 81 14.11 4.53 -18.84
CA ASN A 81 13.68 4.96 -20.17
C ASN A 81 12.35 5.72 -20.15
N GLY A 82 11.55 5.59 -19.09
CA GLY A 82 10.20 6.14 -19.00
C GLY A 82 9.17 5.40 -19.85
N TYR A 83 9.48 4.20 -20.35
CA TYR A 83 8.54 3.34 -21.05
C TYR A 83 9.01 1.88 -21.04
N GLY A 84 8.06 0.95 -21.20
CA GLY A 84 8.35 -0.48 -21.27
C GLY A 84 7.14 -1.34 -20.93
N LYS A 85 7.34 -2.38 -20.10
CA LYS A 85 6.27 -3.30 -19.71
C LYS A 85 6.21 -3.49 -18.20
N LEU A 86 5.00 -3.41 -17.66
CA LEU A 86 4.70 -3.98 -16.34
C LEU A 86 4.34 -5.46 -16.52
N ASN A 87 4.82 -6.31 -15.61
CA ASN A 87 4.52 -7.73 -15.59
C ASN A 87 3.73 -8.05 -14.32
N TYR A 88 2.60 -8.73 -14.49
CA TYR A 88 1.69 -9.11 -13.43
C TYR A 88 1.82 -10.61 -13.18
N PHE A 89 1.96 -10.98 -11.92
CA PHE A 89 2.06 -12.35 -11.46
C PHE A 89 1.06 -12.57 -10.33
N ASP A 90 0.56 -13.80 -10.22
CA ASP A 90 -0.18 -14.21 -9.02
C ASP A 90 0.78 -14.38 -7.83
N LEU A 91 0.22 -14.76 -6.68
CA LEU A 91 0.98 -14.92 -5.44
C LEU A 91 1.88 -16.16 -5.44
N ASP A 92 1.62 -17.14 -6.30
CA ASP A 92 2.50 -18.29 -6.54
C ASP A 92 3.68 -17.92 -7.46
N GLY A 93 3.68 -16.69 -7.99
CA GLY A 93 4.71 -16.18 -8.89
C GLY A 93 4.53 -16.58 -10.35
N LYS A 94 3.37 -17.16 -10.70
CA LYS A 94 3.04 -17.50 -12.08
C LYS A 94 2.70 -16.22 -12.84
N PHE A 95 3.25 -16.10 -14.04
CA PHE A 95 2.95 -14.99 -14.95
C PHE A 95 1.47 -15.02 -15.37
N ILE A 96 0.80 -13.88 -15.24
CA ILE A 96 -0.58 -13.67 -15.66
C ILE A 96 -0.60 -12.90 -16.98
N THR A 97 -0.03 -11.69 -16.98
CA THR A 97 -0.11 -10.78 -18.12
C THR A 97 0.99 -9.70 -18.07
N LYS A 98 1.10 -8.97 -19.18
CA LYS A 98 1.93 -7.77 -19.31
C LYS A 98 1.12 -6.62 -19.87
N VAL A 99 1.37 -5.41 -19.37
CA VAL A 99 0.73 -4.18 -19.84
C VAL A 99 1.77 -3.14 -20.20
N ASP A 100 1.41 -2.23 -21.10
CA ASP A 100 2.26 -1.11 -21.49
C ASP A 100 2.45 -0.13 -20.33
N TYR A 101 3.69 0.30 -20.16
CA TYR A 101 4.07 1.40 -19.29
C TYR A 101 4.62 2.53 -20.16
N VAL A 102 4.10 3.75 -19.93
CA VAL A 102 4.63 5.01 -20.45
C VAL A 102 4.52 6.01 -19.30
N SER A 103 5.65 6.60 -18.91
CA SER A 103 5.70 7.54 -17.80
C SER A 103 4.85 8.76 -18.08
N SER A 104 4.13 9.24 -17.05
CA SER A 104 3.17 10.34 -17.16
C SER A 104 2.07 10.10 -18.22
N GLY A 105 1.82 8.84 -18.56
CA GLY A 105 0.72 8.43 -19.43
C GLY A 105 -0.64 8.55 -18.74
N ARG A 106 -1.72 8.36 -19.51
CA ARG A 106 -3.11 8.50 -19.04
C ARG A 106 -3.81 7.15 -18.80
N SER A 107 -3.07 6.14 -18.39
CA SER A 107 -3.59 4.79 -18.15
C SER A 107 -3.26 4.30 -16.74
N VAL A 108 -4.04 3.33 -16.25
CA VAL A 108 -3.74 2.66 -14.97
C VAL A 108 -2.33 2.06 -14.99
N GLY A 109 -1.90 1.48 -16.12
CA GLY A 109 -0.54 0.96 -16.26
C GLY A 109 0.55 2.04 -16.19
N ALA A 110 0.27 3.26 -16.66
CA ALA A 110 1.17 4.39 -16.50
C ALA A 110 1.33 4.78 -15.02
N GLU A 111 0.21 4.96 -14.30
CA GLU A 111 0.21 5.34 -12.88
C GLU A 111 0.88 4.27 -12.00
N VAL A 112 0.61 2.99 -12.25
CA VAL A 112 1.28 1.87 -11.56
C VAL A 112 2.79 1.90 -11.79
N GLY A 113 3.22 2.09 -13.04
CA GLY A 113 4.63 2.15 -13.37
C GLY A 113 5.32 3.36 -12.75
N ASP A 114 4.72 4.55 -12.84
CA ASP A 114 5.24 5.78 -12.23
C ASP A 114 5.40 5.63 -10.72
N PHE A 115 4.44 4.98 -10.05
CA PHE A 115 4.54 4.68 -8.62
C PHE A 115 5.73 3.77 -8.31
N ILE A 116 5.86 2.62 -8.97
CA ILE A 116 6.95 1.66 -8.71
C ILE A 116 8.32 2.31 -9.00
N CYS A 117 8.42 3.02 -10.13
CA CYS A 117 9.64 3.70 -10.54
C CYS A 117 9.99 4.86 -9.59
N GLY A 118 8.98 5.58 -9.08
CA GLY A 118 9.12 6.63 -8.08
C GLY A 118 9.64 6.08 -6.74
N VAL A 119 9.08 4.97 -6.26
CA VAL A 119 9.55 4.28 -5.05
C VAL A 119 11.00 3.84 -5.20
N ARG A 120 11.37 3.22 -6.35
CA ARG A 120 12.76 2.86 -6.65
C ARG A 120 13.68 4.07 -6.52
N LYS A 121 13.34 5.18 -7.18
CA LYS A 121 14.15 6.41 -7.17
C LYS A 121 14.30 6.98 -5.76
N GLY A 122 13.21 7.02 -4.98
CA GLY A 122 13.25 7.52 -3.60
C GLY A 122 14.11 6.67 -2.66
N LEU A 123 14.20 5.35 -2.90
CA LEU A 123 15.03 4.45 -2.11
C LEU A 123 16.50 4.43 -2.57
N SER A 124 16.79 4.67 -3.85
CA SER A 124 18.16 4.74 -4.38
C SER A 124 18.92 6.02 -4.00
N GLN A 125 18.25 7.03 -3.44
CA GLN A 125 18.85 8.31 -3.04
C GLN A 125 19.29 8.35 -1.56
N LYS A 126 19.19 7.22 -0.85
CA LYS A 126 19.71 7.05 0.51
C LYS A 126 21.02 6.29 0.49
#